data_AF-A0A372QFI6-F1
#
_entry.id   AF-A0A372QFI6-F1
#
_cell.length_a   1.000
_cell.length_b   1.000
_cell.length_c   1.000
_cell.angle_alpha   90.00
_cell.angle_beta   90.00
_cell.angle_gamma   90.00
#
_symmetry.space_group_name_H-M   'P 1'
#
loop_
_entity.id
_entity.type
_entity.pdbx_description
1 polymer ?
#
loop_
_entity_poly.entity_id
_entity_poly.type
_entity_poly.pdbx_seq_one_letter_code
_entity_poly.pdbx_strand_id
1 'polypeptide(L)'
;MNRTWNNAVNTKCERKSPLFLAINQKNYIPDKLHLLLRISDVLIKCLFTDLIKNKDFSKQIKSAIELAFKNIKIHFEFFQFKSTLMGSDKKIILKKFSVLQFISEHLSDQEID
;
A
#
# COMPACT_ATOMS: atom_id res chain seq x y z
N MET A 1 0.25 -48.24 -17.03
CA MET A 1 0.37 -47.33 -18.20
C MET A 1 1.78 -46.75 -18.20
N ASN A 2 2.65 -47.17 -19.12
CA ASN A 2 4.00 -46.63 -19.28
C ASN A 2 3.92 -45.32 -20.08
N ARG A 3 4.18 -44.17 -19.44
CA ARG A 3 4.34 -42.91 -20.15
C ARG A 3 5.83 -42.63 -20.32
N THR A 4 6.35 -42.98 -21.49
CA THR A 4 7.71 -42.62 -21.91
C THR A 4 7.69 -41.17 -22.37
N TRP A 5 8.33 -40.27 -21.63
CA TRP A 5 8.45 -38.86 -21.99
C TRP A 5 9.68 -38.69 -22.89
N ASN A 6 9.45 -38.51 -24.19
CA ASN A 6 10.52 -38.15 -25.11
C ASN A 6 10.88 -36.68 -24.88
N ASN A 7 12.13 -36.41 -24.50
CA ASN A 7 12.66 -35.05 -24.37
C ASN A 7 12.70 -34.40 -25.76
N ALA A 8 11.72 -33.57 -26.07
CA ALA A 8 11.71 -32.79 -27.30
C ALA A 8 12.84 -31.76 -27.28
N VAL A 9 13.45 -31.56 -28.44
CA VAL A 9 14.53 -30.60 -28.73
C VAL A 9 14.21 -29.22 -28.13
N ASN A 10 15.22 -28.56 -27.57
CA ASN A 10 15.11 -27.26 -26.90
C ASN A 10 14.63 -26.16 -27.87
N THR A 11 13.32 -25.95 -27.97
CA THR A 11 12.72 -24.81 -28.69
C THR A 11 12.92 -23.54 -27.87
N LYS A 12 13.99 -22.83 -28.22
CA LYS A 12 14.37 -21.55 -27.63
C LYS A 12 13.23 -20.53 -27.83
N CYS A 13 12.70 -20.02 -26.71
CA CYS A 13 11.89 -18.80 -26.61
C CYS A 13 10.41 -18.82 -27.04
N GLU A 14 9.75 -19.96 -27.26
CA GLU A 14 8.28 -19.95 -27.34
C GLU A 14 7.66 -19.93 -25.93
N ARG A 15 6.74 -18.97 -25.71
CA ARG A 15 6.01 -18.86 -24.44
C ARG A 15 5.14 -20.12 -24.30
N LYS A 16 5.59 -21.05 -23.47
CA LYS A 16 4.81 -22.26 -23.16
C LYS A 16 3.47 -21.85 -22.56
N SER A 17 2.41 -22.53 -22.98
CA SER A 17 1.12 -22.41 -22.32
C SER A 17 1.28 -22.74 -20.83
N PRO A 18 0.58 -22.01 -19.95
CA PRO A 18 0.69 -22.27 -18.52
C PRO A 18 0.24 -23.71 -18.24
N LEU A 19 1.02 -24.42 -17.42
CA LEU A 19 0.76 -25.81 -17.04
C LEU A 19 -0.58 -25.98 -16.31
N PHE A 20 -1.05 -24.91 -15.67
CA PHE A 20 -2.34 -24.83 -14.99
C PHE A 20 -3.09 -23.59 -15.47
N LEU A 21 -4.40 -23.75 -15.67
CA LEU A 21 -5.29 -22.62 -15.94
C LEU A 21 -5.32 -21.70 -14.72
N ALA A 22 -5.34 -20.38 -14.95
CA ALA A 22 -5.58 -19.42 -13.89
C ALA A 22 -6.94 -19.71 -13.24
N ILE A 23 -7.00 -19.63 -11.91
CA ILE A 23 -8.24 -19.82 -11.16
C ILE A 23 -9.24 -18.75 -11.62
N ASN A 24 -10.49 -19.16 -11.87
CA ASN A 24 -11.55 -18.22 -12.21
C ASN A 24 -11.73 -17.20 -11.08
N GLN A 25 -11.79 -15.90 -11.39
CA GLN A 25 -11.94 -14.83 -10.40
C GLN A 25 -13.15 -15.03 -9.48
N LYS A 26 -14.22 -15.69 -9.96
CA LYS A 26 -15.40 -16.02 -9.13
C LYS A 26 -15.09 -17.00 -7.99
N ASN A 27 -14.03 -17.80 -8.14
CA ASN A 27 -13.57 -18.78 -7.15
C ASN A 27 -12.31 -18.30 -6.41
N TYR A 28 -11.87 -17.06 -6.66
CA TYR A 28 -10.67 -16.52 -6.06
C TYR A 28 -10.97 -16.05 -4.64
N ILE A 29 -10.36 -16.71 -3.66
CA ILE A 29 -10.38 -16.25 -2.28
C ILE A 29 -9.20 -15.29 -2.10
N PRO A 30 -9.44 -13.99 -1.84
CA PRO A 30 -8.37 -13.04 -1.69
C PRO A 30 -7.59 -13.30 -0.40
N ASP A 31 -6.27 -13.19 -0.50
CA ASP A 31 -5.38 -13.31 0.66
C ASP A 31 -5.58 -12.12 1.61
N LYS A 32 -5.83 -12.43 2.89
CA LYS A 32 -5.98 -11.45 3.97
C LYS A 32 -4.79 -10.50 4.06
N LEU A 33 -3.56 -11.00 3.84
CA LEU A 33 -2.37 -10.17 3.85
C LEU A 33 -2.38 -9.17 2.70
N HIS A 34 -2.66 -9.64 1.47
CA HIS A 34 -2.72 -8.77 0.30
C HIS A 34 -3.83 -7.71 0.41
N LEU A 35 -5.00 -8.07 0.94
CA LEU A 35 -6.07 -7.11 1.23
C LEU A 35 -5.61 -6.03 2.21
N LEU A 36 -5.01 -6.42 3.34
CA LEU A 36 -4.51 -5.48 4.34
C LEU A 36 -3.48 -4.51 3.74
N LEU A 37 -2.52 -5.04 2.98
CA LEU A 37 -1.49 -4.24 2.33
C LEU A 37 -2.10 -3.24 1.34
N ARG A 38 -3.09 -3.68 0.56
CA ARG A 38 -3.77 -2.85 -0.43
C ARG A 38 -4.62 -1.75 0.21
N ILE A 39 -5.37 -2.07 1.26
CA ILE A 39 -6.17 -1.10 2.01
C ILE A 39 -5.24 -0.06 2.65
N SER A 40 -4.14 -0.50 3.27
CA SER A 40 -3.16 0.41 3.86
C SER A 40 -2.57 1.39 2.84
N ASP A 41 -2.25 0.91 1.63
CA ASP A 41 -1.74 1.78 0.56
C ASP A 41 -2.76 2.84 0.14
N VAL A 42 -4.03 2.43 -0.01
CA VAL A 42 -5.11 3.34 -0.42
C VAL A 42 -5.34 4.40 0.66
N LEU A 43 -5.43 4.00 1.94
CA LEU A 43 -5.65 4.93 3.05
C LEU A 43 -4.53 5.97 3.17
N ILE A 44 -3.27 5.52 3.13
CA ILE A 44 -2.11 6.43 3.24
C ILE A 44 -2.02 7.35 2.02
N LYS A 45 -2.32 6.84 0.82
CA LYS A 45 -2.37 7.66 -0.38
C LYS A 45 -3.46 8.74 -0.28
N CYS A 46 -4.66 8.39 0.18
CA CYS A 46 -5.74 9.34 0.39
C CYS A 46 -5.34 10.43 1.39
N LEU A 47 -4.83 10.03 2.56
CA LEU A 47 -4.36 10.95 3.59
C LEU A 47 -3.35 11.96 3.03
N PHE A 48 -2.30 11.48 2.35
CA PHE A 48 -1.31 12.40 1.78
C PHE A 48 -1.89 13.27 0.68
N THR A 49 -2.78 12.73 -0.16
CA THR A 49 -3.43 13.51 -1.21
C THR A 49 -4.22 14.68 -0.62
N ASP A 50 -4.91 14.48 0.49
CA ASP A 50 -5.66 15.54 1.15
C ASP A 50 -4.73 16.53 1.87
N LEU A 51 -3.69 16.04 2.55
CA LEU A 51 -2.71 16.92 3.20
C LEU A 51 -1.91 17.77 2.20
N ILE A 52 -1.61 17.26 1.00
CA ILE A 52 -0.87 17.98 -0.04
C ILE A 52 -1.70 19.13 -0.65
N LYS A 53 -3.03 19.03 -0.66
CA LYS A 53 -3.89 20.12 -1.16
C LYS A 53 -3.79 21.37 -0.29
N ASN A 54 -3.42 21.23 0.98
CA ASN A 54 -3.23 22.34 1.89
C ASN A 54 -1.91 23.06 1.60
N LYS A 55 -1.96 24.40 1.42
CA LYS A 55 -0.80 25.22 1.05
C LYS A 55 0.37 25.13 2.05
N ASP A 56 0.10 24.76 3.30
CA ASP A 56 1.07 24.63 4.39
C ASP A 56 1.79 23.27 4.45
N PHE A 57 1.51 22.36 3.50
CA PHE A 57 2.09 21.02 3.46
C PHE A 57 3.62 21.00 3.50
N SER A 58 4.24 21.89 2.73
CA SER A 58 5.68 21.88 2.46
C SER A 58 6.54 22.14 3.71
N LYS A 59 6.06 22.96 4.66
CA LYS A 59 6.88 23.42 5.79
C LYS A 59 6.54 22.76 7.12
N GLN A 60 5.26 22.68 7.50
CA GLN A 60 4.87 22.24 8.85
C GLN A 60 4.38 20.79 8.86
N ILE A 61 3.45 20.44 7.96
CA ILE A 61 2.81 19.12 7.95
C ILE A 61 3.83 18.03 7.60
N LYS A 62 4.73 18.27 6.63
CA LYS A 62 5.79 17.32 6.27
C LYS A 62 6.63 16.91 7.48
N SER A 63 7.14 17.89 8.24
CA SER A 63 7.97 17.63 9.41
C SER A 63 7.19 16.94 10.53
N ALA A 64 5.93 17.33 10.74
CA ALA A 64 5.06 16.71 11.74
C ALA A 64 4.78 15.22 11.41
N ILE A 65 4.56 14.89 10.13
CA ILE A 65 4.39 13.51 9.68
C ILE A 65 5.67 12.72 9.90
N GLU A 66 6.82 13.21 9.44
CA GLU A 66 8.11 12.51 9.62
C GLU A 66 8.40 12.25 11.11
N LEU A 67 8.10 13.21 11.99
CA LEU A 67 8.21 13.05 13.44
C LEU A 67 7.24 11.98 13.98
N ALA A 68 5.98 12.00 13.56
CA ALA A 68 4.98 11.02 13.98
C ALA A 68 5.37 9.59 13.57
N PHE A 69 5.91 9.41 12.36
CA PHE A 69 6.44 8.14 11.88
C PHE A 69 7.68 7.69 12.68
N LYS A 70 8.59 8.61 12.99
CA LYS A 70 9.74 8.33 13.85
C LYS A 70 9.32 7.87 15.25
N ASN A 71 8.29 8.48 15.83
CA ASN A 71 7.76 8.11 17.15
C ASN A 71 7.21 6.67 17.19
N ILE A 72 6.64 6.19 16.08
CA ILE A 72 6.19 4.78 15.95
C ILE A 72 7.31 3.82 15.50
N LYS A 73 8.56 4.29 15.49
CA LYS A 73 9.78 3.55 15.08
C LYS A 73 9.77 3.11 13.61
N ILE A 74 9.21 3.94 12.74
CA ILE A 74 9.23 3.74 11.29
C ILE A 74 10.11 4.80 10.66
N HIS A 75 11.10 4.37 9.87
CA HIS A 75 11.88 5.30 9.05
C HIS A 75 11.05 5.68 7.83
N PHE A 76 10.65 6.95 7.75
CA PHE A 76 9.82 7.47 6.67
C PHE A 76 10.40 8.78 6.16
N GLU A 77 10.57 8.87 4.85
CA GLU A 77 10.97 10.08 4.14
C GLU A 77 10.07 10.27 2.93
N PHE A 78 9.67 11.52 2.67
CA PHE A 78 8.92 11.84 1.45
C PHE A 78 9.85 11.87 0.23
N PHE A 79 9.73 10.85 -0.65
CA PHE A 79 10.40 10.84 -1.94
C PHE A 79 9.38 10.95 -3.07
N GLN A 80 9.25 12.13 -3.68
CA GLN A 80 8.37 12.35 -4.85
C GLN A 80 6.96 11.73 -4.73
N PHE A 81 6.34 11.81 -3.54
CA PHE A 81 5.01 11.27 -3.23
C PHE A 81 4.85 9.74 -3.28
N LYS A 82 5.96 8.99 -3.34
CA LYS A 82 5.94 7.53 -3.20
C LYS A 82 6.40 7.16 -1.80
N SER A 83 5.52 6.54 -1.02
CA SER A 83 5.85 5.97 0.29
C SER A 83 6.36 4.55 0.11
N THR A 84 7.61 4.30 0.48
CA THR A 84 8.20 2.95 0.47
C THR A 84 7.86 2.21 1.76
N LEU A 85 6.56 2.12 2.10
CA LEU A 85 6.12 1.42 3.31
C LEU A 85 6.16 -0.08 3.08
N MET A 86 7.01 -0.78 3.84
CA MET A 86 7.07 -2.24 3.79
C MET A 86 5.88 -2.87 4.51
N GLY A 87 5.62 -4.15 4.25
CA GLY A 87 4.47 -4.84 4.83
C GLY A 87 4.45 -4.86 6.36
N SER A 88 5.62 -4.95 6.99
CA SER A 88 5.79 -4.82 8.44
C SER A 88 5.33 -3.45 8.95
N ASP A 89 5.73 -2.39 8.25
CA ASP A 89 5.52 -1.00 8.66
C ASP A 89 4.06 -0.61 8.52
N LYS A 90 3.41 -1.07 7.43
CA LYS A 90 1.96 -0.89 7.21
C LYS A 90 1.13 -1.40 8.38
N LYS A 91 1.50 -2.54 8.97
CA LYS A 91 0.82 -3.09 10.15
C LYS A 91 1.01 -2.22 11.39
N ILE A 92 2.18 -1.61 11.55
CA ILE A 92 2.48 -0.72 12.68
C ILE A 92 1.69 0.59 12.54
N ILE A 93 1.63 1.14 11.32
CA ILE A 93 0.89 2.37 11.00
C ILE A 93 -0.59 2.20 11.31
N LEU A 94 -1.21 1.15 10.77
CA LEU A 94 -2.64 0.87 11.00
C LEU A 94 -2.98 0.71 12.50
N LYS A 95 -2.01 0.35 13.34
CA LYS A 95 -2.22 0.18 14.78
C LYS A 95 -1.91 1.41 15.62
N LYS A 96 -0.93 2.22 15.22
CA LYS A 96 -0.30 3.22 16.09
C LYS A 96 -0.29 4.64 15.54
N PHE A 97 -0.48 4.81 14.23
CA PHE A 97 -0.45 6.13 13.62
C PHE A 97 -1.79 6.85 13.85
N SER A 98 -1.74 7.98 14.55
CA SER A 98 -2.93 8.78 14.83
C SER A 98 -3.21 9.71 13.66
N VAL A 99 -4.24 9.39 12.87
CA VAL A 99 -4.66 10.22 11.73
C VAL A 99 -5.37 11.50 12.19
N LEU A 100 -6.04 11.47 13.35
CA LEU A 100 -6.82 12.58 13.89
C LEU A 100 -5.99 13.86 14.06
N GLN A 101 -4.71 13.72 14.41
CA GLN A 101 -3.78 14.84 14.56
C GLN A 101 -3.62 15.67 13.26
N PHE A 102 -3.91 15.07 12.11
CA PHE A 102 -3.73 15.70 10.80
C PHE A 102 -5.06 16.04 10.10
N ILE A 103 -6.19 15.56 10.62
CA ILE A 103 -7.54 15.83 10.07
C ILE A 103 -8.26 16.92 10.87
N SER A 104 -7.84 17.20 12.12
CA SER A 104 -8.53 18.10 13.04
C SER A 104 -8.68 19.56 12.56
N GLU A 105 -7.88 20.02 11.60
CA GLU A 105 -8.04 21.36 11.00
C GLU A 105 -9.30 21.46 10.11
N HIS A 106 -9.93 20.35 9.72
CA HIS A 106 -11.13 20.35 8.88
C HIS A 106 -12.45 20.13 9.66
N LEU A 107 -12.39 19.90 10.98
CA LEU A 107 -13.59 19.60 11.79
C LEU A 107 -14.13 20.81 12.57
N SER A 108 -13.42 21.95 12.60
CA SER A 108 -13.95 23.19 13.21
C SER A 108 -14.94 23.93 12.32
N ASP A 109 -15.00 23.61 11.03
CA ASP A 109 -15.72 24.41 10.04
C ASP A 109 -17.02 23.74 9.55
N GLN A 110 -17.47 22.64 10.19
CA GLN A 110 -18.70 21.93 9.82
C GLN A 110 -19.77 21.88 10.91
N GLU A 111 -19.66 22.68 11.99
CA GLU A 111 -20.73 22.85 12.98
C GLU A 111 -21.14 24.32 13.15
N ILE A 112 -21.52 25.02 12.07
CA ILE A 112 -22.45 26.17 12.13
C ILE A 112 -23.26 26.21 10.82
N ASP A 113 -24.42 25.55 10.84
CA ASP A 113 -25.75 26.04 10.39
C ASP A 113 -26.78 24.89 10.32
#